data_AF-A0A2U1DFB2-F1
#
_entry.id   AF-A0A2U1DFB2-F1
#
_cell.length_a   1.000
_cell.length_b   1.000
_cell.length_c   1.000
_cell.angle_alpha   90.00
_cell.angle_beta   90.00
_cell.angle_gamma   90.00
#
_symmetry.space_group_name_H-M   'P 1'
#
loop_
_entity.id
_entity.type
_entity.pdbx_description
1 polymer ?
#
loop_
_entity_poly.entity_id
_entity_poly.type
_entity_poly.pdbx_seq_one_letter_code
_entity_poly.pdbx_strand_id
1 'polypeptide(L)'
;MQANYYRIADHKQLTVHNNQSSQLQLGKQYTATTYNVGFGAYNHDFDFFMDTGELKDGTKVKGHRGTAISKQAVLDSTNGVIDTMKAQNADFMFFQEIDTNSTRSKHVPQVSMLEQAFNHYASTFAVNFHTAFIAVPIYDPHGIANSGLLSLSRYQIDNAERRKYPVSSSFISKFVDLDRCFSVMRMPVKDGKDLVMINSHMSAYDKGGKMRKAQMKLLNGIMEKEYQAGNYVIVGGDFNFALGQDMIMHFANGEKRPEWVSDIDQSMLPEGITMVKAQNRETVPTVRGAEMKYDPKVNYMTICDGFFVSNNVKATATDIDTDFRYADHNPVKLEFTLE
;
A
#
# COMPACT_ATOMS: atom_id res chain seq x y z
N MET A 1 -17.30 -6.08 -25.74
CA MET A 1 -16.73 -7.40 -25.42
C MET A 1 -15.48 -7.19 -24.57
N GLN A 2 -15.57 -7.42 -23.26
CA GLN A 2 -14.40 -7.45 -22.37
C GLN A 2 -13.70 -8.80 -22.58
N ALA A 3 -12.90 -8.90 -23.63
CA ALA A 3 -11.92 -9.99 -23.69
C ALA A 3 -10.82 -9.63 -22.69
N ASN A 4 -10.67 -10.45 -21.64
CA ASN A 4 -9.51 -10.54 -20.74
C ASN A 4 -9.55 -9.77 -19.41
N TYR A 5 -10.70 -9.71 -18.73
CA TYR A 5 -10.70 -9.56 -17.27
C TYR A 5 -11.16 -10.88 -16.63
N TYR A 6 -10.39 -11.39 -15.68
CA TYR A 6 -10.75 -12.57 -14.88
C TYR A 6 -10.41 -12.29 -13.42
N ARG A 7 -11.20 -12.81 -12.47
CA ARG A 7 -10.84 -12.69 -11.05
C ARG A 7 -9.75 -13.69 -10.72
N ILE A 8 -8.71 -13.24 -10.01
CA ILE A 8 -7.69 -14.16 -9.50
C ILE A 8 -8.25 -14.89 -8.27
N ALA A 9 -8.11 -16.22 -8.25
CA ALA A 9 -8.57 -17.06 -7.15
C ALA A 9 -7.98 -16.63 -5.79
N ASP A 10 -8.73 -16.87 -4.72
CA ASP A 10 -8.21 -16.77 -3.35
C ASP A 10 -7.20 -17.91 -3.10
N HIS A 11 -6.33 -17.75 -2.11
CA HIS A 11 -5.27 -18.71 -1.77
C HIS A 11 -4.35 -19.07 -2.97
N LYS A 12 -4.10 -18.11 -3.86
CA LYS A 12 -3.18 -18.33 -4.97
C LYS A 12 -1.75 -18.33 -4.44
N GLN A 13 -1.05 -19.44 -4.58
CA GLN A 13 0.37 -19.51 -4.24
C GLN A 13 1.19 -18.52 -5.07
N LEU A 14 2.10 -17.84 -4.41
CA LEU A 14 3.01 -16.88 -5.02
C LEU A 14 4.39 -17.51 -5.16
N THR A 15 5.05 -17.23 -6.27
CA THR A 15 6.45 -17.63 -6.45
C THR A 15 7.33 -16.73 -5.58
N VAL A 16 8.30 -17.36 -4.91
CA VAL A 16 9.39 -16.65 -4.23
C VAL A 16 10.61 -16.72 -5.13
N HIS A 17 11.08 -15.56 -5.58
CA HIS A 17 12.29 -15.43 -6.37
C HIS A 17 13.47 -15.08 -5.46
N ASN A 18 14.68 -15.50 -5.84
CA ASN A 18 15.91 -15.20 -5.11
C ASN A 18 15.81 -15.46 -3.60
N ASN A 19 15.19 -16.59 -3.22
CA ASN A 19 14.91 -16.87 -1.82
C ASN A 19 16.20 -16.91 -1.00
N GLN A 20 16.14 -16.37 0.21
CA GLN A 20 17.26 -16.34 1.14
C GLN A 20 17.21 -17.55 2.07
N SER A 21 18.32 -17.87 2.73
CA SER A 21 18.41 -19.01 3.66
C SER A 21 18.44 -18.61 5.13
N SER A 22 18.56 -17.31 5.43
CA SER A 22 18.68 -16.81 6.79
C SER A 22 17.31 -16.79 7.47
N GLN A 23 17.21 -17.42 8.64
CA GLN A 23 16.03 -17.40 9.50
C GLN A 23 16.06 -16.22 10.48
N LEU A 24 14.88 -15.86 10.99
CA LEU A 24 14.71 -14.84 12.01
C LEU A 24 15.06 -15.39 13.40
N GLN A 25 15.38 -14.47 14.30
CA GLN A 25 15.86 -14.75 15.66
C GLN A 25 15.17 -13.81 16.64
N LEU A 26 14.83 -14.33 17.81
CA LEU A 26 14.29 -13.55 18.92
C LEU A 26 15.31 -12.51 19.43
N GLY A 27 14.82 -11.41 19.96
CA GLY A 27 15.66 -10.35 20.58
C GLY A 27 16.50 -9.52 19.61
N LYS A 28 16.64 -9.93 18.34
CA LYS A 28 17.29 -9.13 17.29
C LYS A 28 16.32 -8.04 16.80
N GLN A 29 16.84 -6.83 16.62
CA GLN A 29 16.11 -5.75 15.98
C GLN A 29 16.13 -5.93 14.46
N TYR A 30 14.98 -5.74 13.84
CA TYR A 30 14.75 -5.75 12.40
C TYR A 30 14.05 -4.47 11.95
N THR A 31 14.01 -4.26 10.64
CA THR A 31 13.35 -3.11 10.02
C THR A 31 12.45 -3.51 8.88
N ALA A 32 11.24 -2.95 8.82
CA ALA A 32 10.33 -3.10 7.68
C ALA A 32 9.93 -1.73 7.15
N THR A 33 9.56 -1.67 5.87
CA THR A 33 9.04 -0.44 5.24
C THR A 33 7.82 -0.76 4.39
N THR A 34 6.90 0.20 4.28
CA THR A 34 5.78 0.14 3.34
C THR A 34 5.71 1.43 2.53
N TYR A 35 5.43 1.31 1.22
CA TYR A 35 5.33 2.45 0.32
C TYR A 35 4.34 2.18 -0.83
N ASN A 36 3.20 2.88 -0.84
CA ASN A 36 2.38 3.00 -2.04
C ASN A 36 3.06 3.94 -3.04
N VAL A 37 3.41 3.42 -4.23
CA VAL A 37 4.22 4.18 -5.20
C VAL A 37 3.39 4.90 -6.26
N GLY A 38 2.04 4.86 -6.16
CA GLY A 38 1.13 5.55 -7.08
C GLY A 38 1.43 5.27 -8.56
N PHE A 39 1.85 4.04 -8.88
CA PHE A 39 2.36 3.59 -10.17
C PHE A 39 3.39 4.53 -10.84
N GLY A 40 4.14 5.27 -10.04
CA GLY A 40 5.14 6.23 -10.47
C GLY A 40 4.57 7.47 -11.16
N ALA A 41 3.27 7.72 -11.08
CA ALA A 41 2.64 8.89 -11.70
C ALA A 41 2.37 10.02 -10.71
N TYR A 42 2.06 9.72 -9.44
CA TYR A 42 1.48 10.64 -8.45
C TYR A 42 2.48 11.65 -7.84
N ASN A 43 3.45 12.10 -8.63
CA ASN A 43 4.30 13.24 -8.26
C ASN A 43 3.48 14.56 -8.19
N HIS A 44 4.13 15.66 -7.83
CA HIS A 44 3.48 16.97 -7.60
C HIS A 44 2.62 17.47 -8.75
N ASP A 45 2.99 17.15 -9.99
CA ASP A 45 2.31 17.64 -11.18
C ASP A 45 1.11 16.81 -11.62
N PHE A 46 0.87 15.68 -10.96
CA PHE A 46 -0.18 14.74 -11.30
C PHE A 46 -1.46 14.98 -10.49
N ASP A 47 -2.59 14.88 -11.19
CA ASP A 47 -3.93 14.77 -10.64
C ASP A 47 -4.65 13.57 -11.27
N PHE A 48 -5.51 12.89 -10.51
CA PHE A 48 -6.14 11.66 -10.95
C PHE A 48 -7.59 11.89 -11.38
N PHE A 49 -7.95 11.40 -12.57
CA PHE A 49 -9.26 11.67 -13.18
C PHE A 49 -10.48 11.17 -12.39
N MET A 50 -10.29 10.23 -11.47
CA MET A 50 -11.35 9.69 -10.63
C MET A 50 -11.50 10.45 -9.32
N ASP A 51 -10.49 11.23 -8.93
CA ASP A 51 -10.50 11.96 -7.68
C ASP A 51 -11.21 13.29 -7.82
N THR A 52 -12.08 13.55 -6.86
CA THR A 52 -12.90 14.76 -6.78
C THR A 52 -12.88 15.27 -5.35
N GLY A 53 -12.77 16.58 -5.20
CA GLY A 53 -12.80 17.27 -3.92
C GLY A 53 -13.65 18.54 -3.99
N GLU A 54 -13.79 19.18 -2.84
CA GLU A 54 -14.42 20.49 -2.73
C GLU A 54 -13.60 21.34 -1.77
N LEU A 55 -13.19 22.52 -2.22
CA LEU A 55 -12.50 23.51 -1.40
C LEU A 55 -13.44 24.05 -0.31
N LYS A 56 -12.87 24.64 0.74
CA LYS A 56 -13.64 25.24 1.84
C LYS A 56 -14.54 26.39 1.40
N ASP A 57 -14.22 27.07 0.29
CA ASP A 57 -15.04 28.12 -0.32
C ASP A 57 -16.20 27.58 -1.19
N GLY A 58 -16.31 26.26 -1.34
CA GLY A 58 -17.33 25.59 -2.15
C GLY A 58 -16.93 25.30 -3.61
N THR A 59 -15.71 25.68 -4.02
CA THR A 59 -15.19 25.36 -5.36
C THR A 59 -14.97 23.85 -5.49
N LYS A 60 -15.55 23.23 -6.52
CA LYS A 60 -15.35 21.81 -6.83
C LYS A 60 -14.07 21.62 -7.63
N VAL A 61 -13.25 20.67 -7.21
CA VAL A 61 -12.00 20.29 -7.89
C VAL A 61 -12.08 18.83 -8.33
N LYS A 62 -11.43 18.51 -9.45
CA LYS A 62 -11.43 17.17 -10.03
C LYS A 62 -10.19 17.00 -10.89
N GLY A 63 -9.48 15.89 -10.69
CA GLY A 63 -8.32 15.58 -11.52
C GLY A 63 -8.73 15.18 -12.92
N HIS A 64 -7.76 15.07 -13.83
CA HIS A 64 -8.05 14.88 -15.24
C HIS A 64 -7.20 13.83 -15.93
N ARG A 65 -6.11 13.36 -15.31
CA ARG A 65 -5.20 12.41 -15.96
C ARG A 65 -5.57 10.96 -15.69
N GLY A 66 -5.56 10.15 -16.74
CA GLY A 66 -5.58 8.70 -16.65
C GLY A 66 -4.18 8.10 -16.71
N THR A 67 -3.19 8.79 -17.26
CA THR A 67 -1.82 8.29 -17.37
C THR A 67 -0.80 9.31 -16.88
N ALA A 68 0.37 8.82 -16.47
CA ALA A 68 1.48 9.66 -16.06
C ALA A 68 1.83 10.70 -17.14
N ILE A 69 2.40 11.83 -16.72
CA ILE A 69 2.69 12.97 -17.62
C ILE A 69 3.63 12.56 -18.76
N SER A 70 4.64 11.75 -18.47
CA SER A 70 5.58 11.24 -19.45
C SER A 70 6.26 9.96 -18.93
N LYS A 71 6.92 9.22 -19.83
CA LYS A 71 7.73 8.07 -19.42
C LYS A 71 8.90 8.48 -18.52
N GLN A 72 9.49 9.64 -18.79
CA GLN A 72 10.59 10.17 -17.99
C GLN A 72 10.13 10.48 -16.56
N ALA A 73 8.96 11.10 -16.39
CA ALA A 73 8.41 11.36 -15.06
C ALA A 73 8.23 10.07 -14.24
N VAL A 74 7.77 8.99 -14.88
CA VAL A 74 7.64 7.68 -14.20
C VAL A 74 9.00 7.10 -13.83
N LEU A 75 9.99 7.21 -14.72
CA LEU A 75 11.36 6.77 -14.41
C LEU A 75 11.96 7.57 -13.25
N ASP A 76 11.78 8.89 -13.24
CA ASP A 76 12.29 9.78 -12.19
C ASP A 76 11.65 9.45 -10.84
N SER A 77 10.32 9.31 -10.79
CA SER A 77 9.60 8.85 -9.59
C SER A 77 10.06 7.47 -9.14
N THR A 78 10.18 6.50 -10.06
CA THR A 78 10.59 5.12 -9.72
C THR A 78 12.01 5.09 -9.16
N ASN A 79 12.94 5.85 -9.74
CA ASN A 79 14.31 5.97 -9.24
C ASN A 79 14.34 6.68 -7.88
N GLY A 80 13.53 7.72 -7.69
CA GLY A 80 13.36 8.39 -6.41
C GLY A 80 12.85 7.47 -5.31
N VAL A 81 11.86 6.61 -5.62
CA VAL A 81 11.42 5.53 -4.73
C VAL A 81 12.57 4.59 -4.39
N ILE A 82 13.30 4.10 -5.40
CA ILE A 82 14.44 3.19 -5.18
C ILE A 82 15.48 3.83 -4.25
N ASP A 83 15.84 5.09 -4.48
CA ASP A 83 16.87 5.78 -3.69
C ASP A 83 16.39 6.06 -2.26
N THR A 84 15.12 6.46 -2.07
CA THR A 84 14.49 6.57 -0.76
C THR A 84 14.58 5.25 0.02
N MET A 85 14.26 4.12 -0.63
CA MET A 85 14.23 2.81 0.02
C MET A 85 15.63 2.25 0.29
N LYS A 86 16.60 2.53 -0.58
CA LYS A 86 18.03 2.23 -0.32
C LYS A 86 18.52 2.96 0.93
N ALA A 87 18.14 4.22 1.11
CA ALA A 87 18.51 5.00 2.30
C ALA A 87 17.91 4.41 3.59
N GLN A 88 16.74 3.78 3.52
CA GLN A 88 16.15 3.10 4.68
C GLN A 88 16.84 1.77 5.03
N ASN A 89 17.48 1.13 4.04
CA ASN A 89 18.24 -0.10 4.20
C ASN A 89 17.48 -1.22 4.94
N ALA A 90 16.16 -1.27 4.75
CA ALA A 90 15.27 -2.11 5.54
C ALA A 90 15.46 -3.61 5.29
N ASP A 91 15.20 -4.44 6.29
CA ASP A 91 15.22 -5.91 6.16
C ASP A 91 14.07 -6.42 5.30
N PHE A 92 12.92 -5.73 5.35
CA PHE A 92 11.72 -6.03 4.61
C PHE A 92 11.17 -4.76 3.94
N MET A 93 10.67 -4.88 2.72
CA MET A 93 10.10 -3.74 1.98
C MET A 93 8.81 -4.16 1.28
N PHE A 94 7.73 -3.43 1.53
CA PHE A 94 6.43 -3.61 0.90
C PHE A 94 6.14 -2.44 -0.03
N PHE A 95 5.69 -2.78 -1.23
CA PHE A 95 5.27 -1.80 -2.23
C PHE A 95 3.85 -2.08 -2.67
N GLN A 96 3.06 -1.02 -2.82
CA GLN A 96 1.70 -1.03 -3.35
C GLN A 96 1.64 -0.18 -4.62
N GLU A 97 0.64 -0.43 -5.48
CA GLU A 97 0.47 0.25 -6.77
C GLU A 97 1.70 0.22 -7.68
N ILE A 98 2.47 -0.86 -7.61
CA ILE A 98 3.65 -1.02 -8.45
C ILE A 98 3.31 -1.76 -9.73
N ASP A 99 3.61 -1.13 -10.86
CA ASP A 99 3.25 -1.63 -12.18
C ASP A 99 4.37 -2.49 -12.81
N THR A 100 3.95 -3.49 -13.59
CA THR A 100 4.87 -4.34 -14.38
C THR A 100 4.99 -3.87 -15.83
N ASN A 101 3.87 -3.47 -16.44
CA ASN A 101 3.79 -3.03 -17.82
C ASN A 101 2.41 -2.42 -18.13
N SER A 102 2.11 -1.24 -17.60
CA SER A 102 0.81 -0.59 -17.81
C SER A 102 0.91 0.65 -18.70
N THR A 103 -0.18 0.97 -19.40
CA THR A 103 -0.32 2.24 -20.13
C THR A 103 -0.25 3.44 -19.20
N ARG A 104 -0.91 3.38 -18.04
CA ARG A 104 -0.93 4.44 -17.01
C ARG A 104 0.45 4.85 -16.52
N SER A 105 1.40 3.91 -16.47
CA SER A 105 2.79 4.11 -16.06
C SER A 105 3.76 4.14 -17.26
N LYS A 106 3.24 4.38 -18.48
CA LYS A 106 4.04 4.49 -19.72
C LYS A 106 4.96 3.29 -19.96
N HIS A 107 4.50 2.10 -19.58
CA HIS A 107 5.20 0.84 -19.75
C HIS A 107 6.57 0.79 -19.06
N VAL A 108 6.76 1.56 -17.97
CA VAL A 108 7.94 1.44 -17.11
C VAL A 108 7.80 0.17 -16.26
N PRO A 109 8.77 -0.75 -16.29
CA PRO A 109 8.70 -2.02 -15.57
C PRO A 109 9.17 -1.87 -14.12
N GLN A 110 8.38 -1.19 -13.30
CA GLN A 110 8.76 -0.77 -11.94
C GLN A 110 9.13 -1.95 -11.06
N VAL A 111 8.35 -3.05 -11.11
CA VAL A 111 8.66 -4.28 -10.36
C VAL A 111 10.07 -4.77 -10.68
N SER A 112 10.41 -4.92 -11.96
CA SER A 112 11.73 -5.39 -12.36
C SER A 112 12.84 -4.41 -12.01
N MET A 113 12.58 -3.09 -12.06
CA MET A 113 13.56 -2.08 -11.63
C MET A 113 13.87 -2.20 -10.14
N LEU A 114 12.85 -2.39 -9.29
CA LEU A 114 13.05 -2.59 -7.85
C LEU A 114 13.74 -3.93 -7.55
N GLU A 115 13.33 -5.03 -8.17
CA GLU A 115 13.99 -6.33 -8.00
C GLU A 115 15.47 -6.30 -8.42
N GLN A 116 15.81 -5.54 -9.47
CA GLN A 116 17.21 -5.33 -9.86
C GLN A 116 17.98 -4.45 -8.87
N ALA A 117 17.36 -3.38 -8.37
CA ALA A 117 18.00 -2.50 -7.38
C ALA A 117 18.25 -3.19 -6.03
N PHE A 118 17.41 -4.18 -5.69
CA PHE A 118 17.46 -4.98 -4.47
C PHE A 118 17.72 -6.47 -4.78
N ASN A 119 18.60 -6.76 -5.74
CA ASN A 119 18.89 -8.10 -6.25
C ASN A 119 19.41 -9.15 -5.24
N HIS A 120 19.67 -8.75 -4.00
CA HIS A 120 20.08 -9.61 -2.89
C HIS A 120 18.93 -9.89 -1.90
N TYR A 121 17.71 -9.48 -2.24
CA TYR A 121 16.50 -9.78 -1.48
C TYR A 121 15.73 -10.92 -2.17
N ALA A 122 15.08 -11.75 -1.39
CA ALA A 122 13.95 -12.54 -1.86
C ALA A 122 12.81 -11.62 -2.30
N SER A 123 12.09 -11.97 -3.36
CA SER A 123 10.92 -11.21 -3.81
C SER A 123 9.70 -12.11 -4.03
N THR A 124 8.53 -11.53 -3.82
CA THR A 124 7.24 -12.11 -4.20
C THR A 124 6.30 -11.01 -4.69
N PHE A 125 5.47 -11.33 -5.69
CA PHE A 125 4.60 -10.35 -6.34
C PHE A 125 3.15 -10.85 -6.44
N ALA A 126 2.22 -10.12 -5.80
CA ALA A 126 0.79 -10.42 -5.84
C ALA A 126 0.03 -9.39 -6.70
N VAL A 127 -0.47 -9.81 -7.86
CA VAL A 127 -1.31 -8.95 -8.71
C VAL A 127 -2.62 -8.62 -7.98
N ASN A 128 -2.89 -7.33 -7.83
CA ASN A 128 -4.10 -6.80 -7.18
C ASN A 128 -4.97 -5.93 -8.11
N PHE A 129 -4.45 -5.60 -9.30
CA PHE A 129 -5.20 -4.86 -10.31
C PHE A 129 -4.68 -5.23 -11.71
N HIS A 130 -5.55 -5.81 -12.53
CA HIS A 130 -5.26 -6.06 -13.94
C HIS A 130 -6.49 -5.84 -14.81
N THR A 131 -6.28 -5.28 -16.00
CA THR A 131 -7.36 -4.94 -16.93
C THR A 131 -6.88 -5.01 -18.37
N ALA A 132 -7.78 -5.44 -19.25
CA ALA A 132 -7.52 -5.50 -20.69
C ALA A 132 -7.46 -4.10 -21.32
N PHE A 133 -8.28 -3.14 -20.87
CA PHE A 133 -8.23 -1.74 -21.29
C PHE A 133 -9.26 -0.91 -20.53
N ILE A 134 -8.87 0.28 -20.04
CA ILE A 134 -9.78 1.29 -19.50
C ILE A 134 -9.75 2.52 -20.42
N ALA A 135 -10.87 2.80 -21.08
CA ALA A 135 -11.00 3.85 -22.10
C ALA A 135 -11.22 5.27 -21.54
N VAL A 136 -11.28 5.42 -20.22
CA VAL A 136 -11.48 6.71 -19.55
C VAL A 136 -10.20 7.15 -18.83
N PRO A 137 -9.97 8.47 -18.72
CA PRO A 137 -10.68 9.57 -19.39
C PRO A 137 -10.47 9.54 -20.91
N ILE A 138 -11.45 10.01 -21.69
CA ILE A 138 -11.49 9.83 -23.17
C ILE A 138 -10.24 10.35 -23.88
N TYR A 139 -9.68 11.47 -23.40
CA TYR A 139 -8.51 12.13 -24.00
C TYR A 139 -7.17 11.70 -23.40
N ASP A 140 -7.18 10.88 -22.34
CA ASP A 140 -5.99 10.30 -21.73
C ASP A 140 -6.31 8.93 -21.11
N PRO A 141 -6.68 7.91 -21.92
CA PRO A 141 -7.21 6.65 -21.40
C PRO A 141 -6.23 5.95 -20.46
N HIS A 142 -6.73 5.50 -19.29
CA HIS A 142 -5.91 4.78 -18.30
C HIS A 142 -5.29 3.49 -18.88
N GLY A 143 -5.94 2.91 -19.89
CA GLY A 143 -5.39 1.89 -20.78
C GLY A 143 -5.28 0.50 -20.16
N ILE A 144 -4.32 -0.29 -20.63
CA ILE A 144 -4.00 -1.60 -20.05
C ILE A 144 -3.31 -1.36 -18.71
N ALA A 145 -3.64 -2.16 -17.69
CA ALA A 145 -2.90 -2.13 -16.44
C ALA A 145 -2.61 -3.53 -15.91
N ASN A 146 -1.44 -3.68 -15.30
CA ASN A 146 -1.05 -4.84 -14.51
C ASN A 146 -0.16 -4.38 -13.34
N SER A 147 -0.81 -4.25 -12.18
CA SER A 147 -0.28 -3.72 -10.94
C SER A 147 -0.44 -4.74 -9.81
N GLY A 148 0.40 -4.62 -8.79
CA GLY A 148 0.34 -5.52 -7.66
C GLY A 148 0.99 -5.00 -6.39
N LEU A 149 1.32 -5.97 -5.56
CA LEU A 149 2.00 -5.83 -4.29
C LEU A 149 3.34 -6.55 -4.41
N LEU A 150 4.44 -5.80 -4.39
CA LEU A 150 5.79 -6.37 -4.35
C LEU A 150 6.26 -6.40 -2.90
N SER A 151 6.74 -7.54 -2.46
CA SER A 151 7.33 -7.70 -1.14
C SER A 151 8.74 -8.23 -1.27
N LEU A 152 9.69 -7.57 -0.61
CA LEU A 152 11.11 -7.91 -0.59
C LEU A 152 11.54 -8.32 0.82
N SER A 153 12.44 -9.30 0.92
CA SER A 153 13.02 -9.71 2.20
C SER A 153 14.50 -10.11 2.12
N ARG A 154 15.29 -9.75 3.14
CA ARG A 154 16.64 -10.31 3.37
C ARG A 154 16.64 -11.71 3.97
N TYR A 155 15.49 -12.23 4.36
CA TYR A 155 15.33 -13.47 5.09
C TYR A 155 14.51 -14.47 4.27
N GLN A 156 14.58 -15.72 4.70
CA GLN A 156 13.89 -16.83 4.07
C GLN A 156 12.37 -16.61 4.08
N ILE A 157 11.73 -16.80 2.93
CA ILE A 157 10.27 -16.89 2.80
C ILE A 157 9.94 -18.36 2.50
N ASP A 158 9.36 -19.06 3.48
CA ASP A 158 9.01 -20.48 3.33
C ASP A 158 7.80 -20.67 2.41
N ASN A 159 6.82 -19.80 2.57
CA ASN A 159 5.61 -19.81 1.77
C ASN A 159 5.08 -18.39 1.59
N ALA A 160 4.55 -18.11 0.40
CA ALA A 160 3.85 -16.87 0.12
C ALA A 160 2.55 -17.14 -0.62
N GLU A 161 1.44 -16.56 -0.17
CA GLU A 161 0.14 -16.66 -0.85
C GLU A 161 -0.50 -15.29 -1.07
N ARG A 162 -1.26 -15.18 -2.16
CA ARG A 162 -2.18 -14.07 -2.40
C ARG A 162 -3.54 -14.42 -1.84
N ARG A 163 -4.04 -13.53 -0.99
CA ARG A 163 -5.37 -13.62 -0.40
C ARG A 163 -6.28 -12.53 -0.93
N LYS A 164 -7.46 -12.93 -1.41
CA LYS A 164 -8.40 -12.03 -2.07
C LYS A 164 -9.21 -11.26 -1.03
N TYR A 165 -9.29 -9.94 -1.20
CA TYR A 165 -10.22 -9.13 -0.43
C TYR A 165 -11.66 -9.25 -0.99
N PRO A 166 -12.68 -9.19 -0.12
CA PRO A 166 -14.04 -8.89 -0.55
C PRO A 166 -14.05 -7.54 -1.28
N VAL A 167 -14.74 -7.50 -2.42
CA VAL A 167 -14.75 -6.35 -3.34
C VAL A 167 -16.15 -6.16 -3.88
N SER A 168 -16.56 -4.90 -4.03
CA SER A 168 -17.89 -4.57 -4.51
C SER A 168 -18.08 -4.99 -5.97
N SER A 169 -19.31 -5.38 -6.32
CA SER A 169 -19.73 -5.65 -7.70
C SER A 169 -20.23 -4.40 -8.44
N SER A 170 -20.19 -3.22 -7.80
CA SER A 170 -20.65 -1.95 -8.37
C SER A 170 -19.89 -1.53 -9.62
N PHE A 171 -20.48 -0.65 -10.43
CA PHE A 171 -19.87 -0.24 -11.71
C PHE A 171 -18.53 0.47 -11.53
N ILE A 172 -18.40 1.38 -10.55
CA ILE A 172 -17.15 2.12 -10.26
C ILE A 172 -16.07 1.18 -9.68
N SER A 173 -16.44 0.24 -8.80
CA SER A 173 -15.48 -0.76 -8.29
C SER A 173 -14.97 -1.71 -9.39
N LYS A 174 -15.70 -1.86 -10.50
CA LYS A 174 -15.18 -2.54 -11.71
C LYS A 174 -14.14 -1.72 -12.49
N PHE A 175 -13.86 -0.45 -12.15
CA PHE A 175 -12.80 0.33 -12.80
C PHE A 175 -11.47 0.26 -12.04
N VAL A 176 -11.50 0.14 -10.72
CA VAL A 176 -10.29 0.30 -9.87
C VAL A 176 -10.11 -0.76 -8.78
N ASP A 177 -11.14 -1.55 -8.46
CA ASP A 177 -11.14 -2.56 -7.37
C ASP A 177 -11.32 -3.99 -7.92
N LEU A 178 -10.77 -4.22 -9.11
CA LEU A 178 -10.96 -5.45 -9.86
C LEU A 178 -10.26 -6.67 -9.24
N ASP A 179 -9.23 -6.55 -8.40
CA ASP A 179 -8.65 -7.75 -7.75
C ASP A 179 -7.95 -7.46 -6.43
N ARG A 180 -8.46 -6.50 -5.65
CA ARG A 180 -7.92 -6.13 -4.34
C ARG A 180 -7.57 -7.38 -3.53
N CYS A 181 -6.37 -7.39 -2.99
CA CYS A 181 -5.78 -8.52 -2.30
C CYS A 181 -4.75 -8.02 -1.29
N PHE A 182 -4.18 -8.97 -0.57
CA PHE A 182 -2.97 -8.82 0.23
C PHE A 182 -2.09 -10.05 0.01
N SER A 183 -0.78 -9.90 0.18
CA SER A 183 0.14 -11.05 0.18
C SER A 183 0.47 -11.45 1.61
N VAL A 184 0.39 -12.74 1.92
CA VAL A 184 0.79 -13.31 3.20
C VAL A 184 2.08 -14.10 2.99
N MET A 185 3.14 -13.73 3.70
CA MET A 185 4.44 -14.40 3.69
C MET A 185 4.70 -15.04 5.05
N ARG A 186 5.10 -16.31 5.06
CA ARG A 186 5.54 -17.03 6.26
C ARG A 186 7.06 -17.11 6.26
N MET A 187 7.65 -16.63 7.35
CA MET A 187 9.10 -16.52 7.50
C MET A 187 9.50 -17.26 8.77
N PRO A 188 10.36 -18.30 8.68
CA PRO A 188 10.71 -19.11 9.83
C PRO A 188 11.53 -18.32 10.86
N VAL A 189 11.18 -18.49 12.13
CA VAL A 189 11.88 -17.97 13.29
C VAL A 189 12.56 -19.14 14.02
N LYS A 190 13.78 -18.92 14.55
CA LYS A 190 14.62 -19.96 15.17
C LYS A 190 14.00 -20.66 16.38
N ASP A 191 12.97 -20.08 17.00
CA ASP A 191 12.22 -20.68 18.10
C ASP A 191 11.16 -21.71 17.63
N GLY A 192 11.05 -21.93 16.33
CA GLY A 192 10.11 -22.87 15.71
C GLY A 192 8.74 -22.26 15.38
N LYS A 193 8.59 -20.93 15.49
CA LYS A 193 7.40 -20.18 15.07
C LYS A 193 7.61 -19.51 13.71
N ASP A 194 6.53 -18.95 13.17
CA ASP A 194 6.59 -18.10 11.98
C ASP A 194 6.46 -16.63 12.37
N LEU A 195 7.19 -15.76 11.64
CA LEU A 195 6.74 -14.40 11.40
C LEU A 195 5.86 -14.39 10.15
N VAL A 196 4.60 -14.02 10.34
CA VAL A 196 3.62 -13.81 9.29
C VAL A 196 3.62 -12.34 8.90
N MET A 197 4.21 -12.06 7.75
CA MET A 197 4.31 -10.73 7.18
C MET A 197 3.24 -10.53 6.11
N ILE A 198 2.42 -9.49 6.24
CA ILE A 198 1.31 -9.20 5.34
C ILE A 198 1.49 -7.84 4.68
N ASN A 199 1.60 -7.82 3.35
CA ASN A 199 1.56 -6.60 2.54
C ASN A 199 0.11 -6.38 2.08
N SER A 200 -0.53 -5.32 2.58
CA SER A 200 -1.94 -5.02 2.39
C SER A 200 -2.16 -3.79 1.51
N HIS A 201 -3.19 -3.85 0.66
CA HIS A 201 -3.73 -2.66 0.00
C HIS A 201 -5.25 -2.77 -0.12
N MET A 202 -5.96 -2.02 0.72
CA MET A 202 -7.42 -2.06 0.82
C MET A 202 -8.12 -1.21 -0.26
N SER A 203 -9.45 -1.27 -0.32
CA SER A 203 -10.25 -0.51 -1.30
C SER A 203 -10.33 0.99 -0.96
N ALA A 204 -9.91 1.86 -1.88
CA ALA A 204 -10.03 3.31 -1.77
C ALA A 204 -11.48 3.83 -1.88
N TYR A 205 -12.24 3.35 -2.87
CA TYR A 205 -13.59 3.85 -3.16
C TYR A 205 -14.69 2.91 -2.69
N ASP A 206 -15.18 3.15 -1.48
CA ASP A 206 -16.26 2.36 -0.87
C ASP A 206 -17.30 3.28 -0.24
N LYS A 207 -18.25 3.75 -1.07
CA LYS A 207 -19.34 4.62 -0.61
C LYS A 207 -20.14 3.93 0.51
N GLY A 208 -19.99 4.43 1.74
CA GLY A 208 -20.61 3.87 2.94
C GLY A 208 -19.78 2.81 3.70
N GLY A 209 -18.53 2.56 3.30
CA GLY A 209 -17.54 1.78 4.07
C GLY A 209 -17.85 0.30 4.29
N LYS A 210 -18.76 -0.29 3.50
CA LYS A 210 -19.21 -1.68 3.68
C LYS A 210 -18.14 -2.71 3.25
N MET A 211 -17.49 -2.49 2.11
CA MET A 211 -16.44 -3.38 1.63
C MET A 211 -15.21 -3.30 2.52
N ARG A 212 -14.76 -2.10 2.89
CA ARG A 212 -13.60 -1.97 3.75
C ARG A 212 -13.83 -2.62 5.13
N LYS A 213 -15.03 -2.53 5.70
CA LYS A 213 -15.39 -3.30 6.92
C LYS A 213 -15.29 -4.82 6.72
N ALA A 214 -15.74 -5.34 5.58
CA ALA A 214 -15.61 -6.76 5.26
C ALA A 214 -14.14 -7.18 5.04
N GLN A 215 -13.34 -6.31 4.43
CA GLN A 215 -11.89 -6.50 4.25
C GLN A 215 -11.16 -6.50 5.60
N MET A 216 -11.48 -5.55 6.49
CA MET A 216 -10.96 -5.53 7.86
C MET A 216 -11.34 -6.79 8.63
N LYS A 217 -12.59 -7.24 8.53
CA LYS A 217 -13.02 -8.48 9.21
C LYS A 217 -12.20 -9.70 8.75
N LEU A 218 -11.93 -9.81 7.45
CA LEU A 218 -11.09 -10.89 6.91
C LEU A 218 -9.66 -10.79 7.44
N LEU A 219 -9.05 -9.60 7.37
CA LEU A 219 -7.68 -9.36 7.83
C LEU A 219 -7.56 -9.64 9.34
N ASN A 220 -8.48 -9.14 10.15
CA ASN A 220 -8.53 -9.38 11.59
C ASN A 220 -8.60 -10.86 11.93
N GLY A 221 -9.45 -11.64 11.24
CA GLY A 221 -9.56 -13.08 11.47
C GLY A 221 -8.27 -13.83 11.15
N ILE A 222 -7.47 -13.35 10.20
CA ILE A 222 -6.14 -13.93 9.91
C ILE A 222 -5.14 -13.54 11.00
N MET A 223 -5.06 -12.26 11.36
CA MET A 223 -4.15 -11.79 12.41
C MET A 223 -4.42 -12.50 13.74
N GLU A 224 -5.69 -12.59 14.13
CA GLU A 224 -6.13 -13.28 15.35
C GLU A 224 -5.75 -14.77 15.33
N LYS A 225 -6.03 -15.47 14.21
CA LYS A 225 -5.70 -16.89 14.08
C LYS A 225 -4.20 -17.16 14.18
N GLU A 226 -3.37 -16.37 13.50
CA GLU A 226 -1.92 -16.54 13.53
C GLU A 226 -1.35 -16.22 14.91
N TYR A 227 -1.82 -15.13 15.53
CA TYR A 227 -1.38 -14.78 16.87
C TYR A 227 -1.78 -15.84 17.91
N GLN A 228 -3.00 -16.39 17.83
CA GLN A 228 -3.44 -17.50 18.70
C GLN A 228 -2.65 -18.80 18.50
N ALA A 229 -2.06 -19.02 17.31
CA ALA A 229 -1.13 -20.12 17.06
C ALA A 229 0.28 -19.89 17.67
N GLY A 230 0.50 -18.70 18.25
CA GLY A 230 1.78 -18.27 18.80
C GLY A 230 2.75 -17.76 17.74
N ASN A 231 2.28 -17.43 16.53
CA ASN A 231 3.09 -16.80 15.51
C ASN A 231 3.21 -15.30 15.77
N TYR A 232 4.23 -14.69 15.16
CA TYR A 232 4.38 -13.24 15.10
C TYR A 232 3.61 -12.72 13.89
N VAL A 233 2.95 -11.57 14.02
CA VAL A 233 2.15 -10.99 12.93
C VAL A 233 2.58 -9.54 12.73
N ILE A 234 2.92 -9.19 11.50
CA ILE A 234 3.15 -7.81 11.07
C ILE A 234 2.36 -7.59 9.77
N VAL A 235 1.43 -6.64 9.81
CA VAL A 235 0.72 -6.16 8.62
C VAL A 235 1.21 -4.77 8.30
N GLY A 236 1.68 -4.53 7.09
CA GLY A 236 2.06 -3.21 6.59
C GLY A 236 1.38 -2.91 5.27
N GLY A 237 1.05 -1.64 5.02
CA GLY A 237 0.41 -1.28 3.77
C GLY A 237 -0.35 0.03 3.80
N ASP A 238 -1.05 0.26 2.70
CA ASP A 238 -2.06 1.31 2.54
C ASP A 238 -3.45 0.75 2.91
N PHE A 239 -3.99 1.23 4.03
CA PHE A 239 -5.29 0.78 4.52
C PHE A 239 -6.45 1.58 3.92
N ASN A 240 -6.22 2.67 3.20
CA ASN A 240 -7.26 3.57 2.69
C ASN A 240 -8.26 4.01 3.79
N PHE A 241 -7.75 4.10 5.02
CA PHE A 241 -8.43 4.61 6.21
C PHE A 241 -7.48 5.57 6.90
N ALA A 242 -8.01 6.69 7.41
CA ALA A 242 -7.30 7.46 8.42
C ALA A 242 -7.01 6.54 9.62
N LEU A 243 -5.75 6.33 9.94
CA LEU A 243 -5.30 5.48 11.03
C LEU A 243 -5.50 6.19 12.37
N GLY A 244 -6.74 6.30 12.82
CA GLY A 244 -7.14 6.98 14.04
C GLY A 244 -7.98 8.23 13.76
N GLN A 245 -9.05 8.39 14.54
CA GLN A 245 -9.95 9.54 14.43
C GLN A 245 -9.25 10.89 14.61
N ASP A 246 -8.20 10.91 15.43
CA ASP A 246 -7.35 12.07 15.66
C ASP A 246 -6.74 12.61 14.36
N MET A 247 -6.46 11.76 13.38
CA MET A 247 -5.76 12.14 12.14
C MET A 247 -6.66 12.56 10.98
N ILE A 248 -7.98 12.41 11.09
CA ILE A 248 -8.91 12.66 9.96
C ILE A 248 -8.79 14.10 9.44
N MET A 249 -8.64 15.10 10.31
CA MET A 249 -8.54 16.51 9.91
C MET A 249 -7.36 17.22 10.59
N HIS A 250 -6.35 16.45 10.99
CA HIS A 250 -5.23 16.95 11.78
C HIS A 250 -4.36 17.97 11.01
N PHE A 251 -4.00 17.63 9.77
CA PHE A 251 -3.16 18.47 8.93
C PHE A 251 -3.93 19.67 8.38
N ALA A 252 -3.29 20.84 8.38
CA ALA A 252 -3.85 22.03 7.76
C ALA A 252 -4.11 21.79 6.26
N ASN A 253 -5.27 22.24 5.79
CA ASN A 253 -5.72 22.05 4.40
C ASN A 253 -6.68 23.18 3.99
N GLY A 254 -6.88 23.32 2.68
CA GLY A 254 -7.88 24.19 2.04
C GLY A 254 -9.14 23.45 1.61
N GLU A 255 -9.19 22.13 1.78
CA GLU A 255 -10.26 21.24 1.31
C GLU A 255 -11.27 20.88 2.41
N LYS A 256 -12.50 20.55 2.02
CA LYS A 256 -13.45 19.86 2.90
C LYS A 256 -12.98 18.42 3.11
N ARG A 257 -13.39 17.80 4.21
CA ARG A 257 -13.15 16.36 4.44
C ARG A 257 -13.64 15.58 3.21
N PRO A 258 -12.77 14.85 2.51
CA PRO A 258 -13.22 14.06 1.36
C PRO A 258 -14.20 12.97 1.78
N GLU A 259 -15.26 12.75 0.99
CA GLU A 259 -16.32 11.78 1.31
C GLU A 259 -15.79 10.33 1.44
N TRP A 260 -14.67 10.03 0.78
CA TRP A 260 -14.06 8.70 0.78
C TRP A 260 -13.34 8.39 2.10
N VAL A 261 -12.93 9.40 2.87
CA VAL A 261 -12.16 9.22 4.11
C VAL A 261 -13.03 8.62 5.19
N SER A 262 -12.71 7.39 5.57
CA SER A 262 -13.15 6.74 6.81
C SER A 262 -11.96 6.54 7.74
N ASP A 263 -12.21 6.29 9.01
CA ASP A 263 -11.20 5.99 10.01
C ASP A 263 -11.20 4.52 10.43
N ILE A 264 -10.05 4.09 10.96
CA ILE A 264 -9.89 2.88 11.74
C ILE A 264 -9.26 3.23 13.08
N ASP A 265 -9.84 2.72 14.17
CA ASP A 265 -9.31 2.89 15.52
C ASP A 265 -8.73 1.57 16.05
N GLN A 266 -7.89 1.67 17.09
CA GLN A 266 -7.31 0.51 17.79
C GLN A 266 -8.37 -0.50 18.27
N SER A 267 -9.56 -0.02 18.67
CA SER A 267 -10.68 -0.87 19.11
C SER A 267 -11.28 -1.73 18.00
N MET A 268 -10.96 -1.44 16.74
CA MET A 268 -11.39 -2.21 15.57
C MET A 268 -10.42 -3.34 15.22
N LEU A 269 -9.26 -3.42 15.88
CA LEU A 269 -8.30 -4.52 15.75
C LEU A 269 -8.62 -5.62 16.78
N PRO A 270 -8.28 -6.89 16.50
CA PRO A 270 -8.52 -7.96 17.44
C PRO A 270 -7.63 -7.82 18.67
N GLU A 271 -8.03 -8.46 19.78
CA GLU A 271 -7.21 -8.51 20.99
C GLU A 271 -5.83 -9.08 20.68
N GLY A 272 -4.79 -8.46 21.26
CA GLY A 272 -3.41 -8.87 21.03
C GLY A 272 -2.77 -8.28 19.77
N ILE A 273 -3.47 -7.45 19.00
CA ILE A 273 -2.93 -6.71 17.86
C ILE A 273 -2.96 -5.21 18.15
N THR A 274 -1.84 -4.54 17.89
CA THR A 274 -1.64 -3.11 18.12
C THR A 274 -1.43 -2.37 16.80
N MET A 275 -2.12 -1.23 16.63
CA MET A 275 -1.83 -0.24 15.60
C MET A 275 -0.61 0.58 16.02
N VAL A 276 0.49 0.47 15.27
CA VAL A 276 1.72 1.19 15.60
C VAL A 276 1.58 2.63 15.12
N LYS A 277 1.41 3.56 16.06
CA LYS A 277 1.41 5.00 15.78
C LYS A 277 2.85 5.46 15.55
N ALA A 278 3.13 6.02 14.38
CA ALA A 278 4.45 6.58 14.09
C ALA A 278 4.78 7.76 15.01
N GLN A 279 6.06 7.88 15.40
CA GLN A 279 6.52 8.87 16.39
C GLN A 279 6.32 10.32 15.91
N ASN A 280 6.41 10.55 14.60
CA ASN A 280 6.31 11.85 13.95
C ASN A 280 5.00 12.02 13.14
N ARG A 281 4.00 11.17 13.38
CA ARG A 281 2.71 11.16 12.67
C ARG A 281 1.96 12.49 12.70
N GLU A 282 2.23 13.32 13.70
CA GLU A 282 1.56 14.61 13.89
C GLU A 282 2.13 15.68 12.95
N THR A 283 3.29 15.43 12.32
CA THR A 283 3.99 16.41 11.47
C THR A 283 4.27 15.89 10.07
N VAL A 284 4.27 14.57 9.85
CA VAL A 284 4.53 13.96 8.54
C VAL A 284 3.32 13.14 8.12
N PRO A 285 2.51 13.61 7.16
CA PRO A 285 1.41 12.82 6.62
C PRO A 285 1.92 11.67 5.75
N THR A 286 1.14 10.58 5.66
CA THR A 286 1.48 9.44 4.80
C THR A 286 0.75 9.45 3.47
N VAL A 287 -0.32 10.23 3.33
CA VAL A 287 -1.04 10.40 2.06
C VAL A 287 -1.53 11.83 1.85
N ARG A 288 -1.62 12.26 0.60
CA ARG A 288 -2.32 13.48 0.16
C ARG A 288 -3.47 13.16 -0.81
N GLY A 289 -4.41 14.09 -0.95
CA GLY A 289 -5.37 14.08 -2.05
C GLY A 289 -4.71 14.24 -3.42
N ALA A 290 -5.33 13.67 -4.46
CA ALA A 290 -4.88 13.71 -5.85
C ALA A 290 -5.96 14.23 -6.82
N GLU A 291 -7.00 14.89 -6.33
CA GLU A 291 -8.02 15.60 -7.11
C GLU A 291 -7.48 16.87 -7.80
N MET A 292 -6.29 17.31 -7.43
CA MET A 292 -5.55 18.42 -8.02
C MET A 292 -4.05 18.19 -7.87
N LYS A 293 -3.26 18.98 -8.59
CA LYS A 293 -1.81 19.06 -8.39
C LYS A 293 -1.48 19.37 -6.94
N TYR A 294 -0.31 18.89 -6.49
CA TYR A 294 0.09 19.09 -5.10
C TYR A 294 0.34 20.57 -4.80
N ASP A 295 -0.39 21.07 -3.82
CA ASP A 295 -0.18 22.31 -3.08
C ASP A 295 -0.31 21.99 -1.58
N PRO A 296 0.80 22.02 -0.82
CA PRO A 296 0.80 21.68 0.61
C PRO A 296 -0.08 22.61 1.46
N LYS A 297 -0.50 23.76 0.94
CA LYS A 297 -1.42 24.68 1.64
C LYS A 297 -2.89 24.35 1.41
N VAL A 298 -3.18 23.58 0.36
CA VAL A 298 -4.55 23.30 -0.08
C VAL A 298 -4.91 21.84 0.12
N ASN A 299 -4.05 20.90 -0.32
CA ASN A 299 -4.40 19.49 -0.32
C ASN A 299 -4.76 18.97 1.08
N TYR A 300 -5.80 18.15 1.11
CA TYR A 300 -6.11 17.27 2.21
C TYR A 300 -4.97 16.25 2.38
N MET A 301 -4.54 16.06 3.62
CA MET A 301 -3.48 15.12 4.01
C MET A 301 -3.91 14.39 5.27
N THR A 302 -3.54 13.12 5.39
CA THR A 302 -3.81 12.29 6.57
C THR A 302 -2.80 11.15 6.68
N ILE A 303 -3.02 10.24 7.64
CA ILE A 303 -2.25 9.02 7.84
C ILE A 303 -3.07 7.82 7.37
N CYS A 304 -2.73 7.22 6.22
CA CYS A 304 -3.38 6.01 5.70
C CYS A 304 -2.48 4.78 5.67
N ASP A 305 -1.17 5.00 5.58
CA ASP A 305 -0.16 3.97 5.56
C ASP A 305 0.40 3.74 6.97
N GLY A 306 0.74 2.48 7.28
CA GLY A 306 1.32 2.15 8.57
C GLY A 306 1.42 0.65 8.83
N PHE A 307 1.49 0.28 10.11
CA PHE A 307 1.67 -1.10 10.55
C PHE A 307 0.73 -1.51 11.68
N PHE A 308 0.25 -2.75 11.62
CA PHE A 308 -0.36 -3.47 12.74
C PHE A 308 0.55 -4.62 13.15
N VAL A 309 0.75 -4.82 14.46
CA VAL A 309 1.66 -5.85 14.98
C VAL A 309 1.01 -6.63 16.10
N SER A 310 1.33 -7.92 16.24
CA SER A 310 0.92 -8.70 17.40
C SER A 310 1.72 -8.32 18.65
N ASN A 311 1.17 -8.59 19.85
CA ASN A 311 1.78 -8.17 21.12
C ASN A 311 3.13 -8.85 21.45
N ASN A 312 3.43 -9.98 20.82
CA ASN A 312 4.76 -10.61 20.85
C ASN A 312 5.77 -9.94 19.88
N VAL A 313 5.39 -8.83 19.25
CA VAL A 313 6.27 -7.98 18.46
C VAL A 313 6.34 -6.60 19.11
N LYS A 314 7.51 -6.26 19.65
CA LYS A 314 7.78 -4.91 20.14
C LYS A 314 8.18 -4.03 18.96
N ALA A 315 7.47 -2.93 18.71
CA ALA A 315 7.73 -2.10 17.54
C ALA A 315 7.56 -0.59 17.77
N THR A 316 8.30 0.19 16.97
CA THR A 316 8.15 1.64 16.81
C THR A 316 8.13 1.98 15.33
N ALA A 317 7.36 3.01 14.94
CA ALA A 317 7.29 3.45 13.55
C ALA A 317 7.70 4.91 13.38
N THR A 318 8.15 5.26 12.18
CA THR A 318 8.49 6.62 11.76
C THR A 318 8.06 6.82 10.32
N ASP A 319 7.36 7.91 10.06
CA ASP A 319 6.97 8.32 8.71
C ASP A 319 8.15 9.03 8.04
N ILE A 320 8.44 8.67 6.79
CA ILE A 320 9.57 9.22 6.02
C ILE A 320 9.05 10.29 5.09
N ASP A 321 9.41 11.55 5.35
CA ASP A 321 8.97 12.65 4.53
C ASP A 321 9.74 12.72 3.20
N THR A 322 9.08 12.35 2.11
CA THR A 322 9.59 12.52 0.75
C THR A 322 9.06 13.79 0.08
N ASP A 323 8.33 14.62 0.83
CA ASP A 323 7.57 15.76 0.34
C ASP A 323 6.61 15.35 -0.78
N PHE A 324 6.12 14.09 -0.82
CA PHE A 324 5.30 13.55 -1.91
C PHE A 324 5.90 13.71 -3.33
N ARG A 325 7.24 13.80 -3.44
CA ARG A 325 7.91 14.05 -4.73
C ARG A 325 7.71 12.92 -5.74
N TYR A 326 7.61 11.69 -5.26
CA TYR A 326 7.66 10.49 -6.11
C TYR A 326 6.30 9.77 -6.19
N ALA A 327 5.46 9.96 -5.18
CA ALA A 327 4.10 9.45 -5.08
C ALA A 327 3.28 10.40 -4.18
N ASP A 328 1.96 10.27 -4.20
CA ASP A 328 1.02 10.90 -3.28
C ASP A 328 1.03 10.28 -1.89
N HIS A 329 1.87 9.26 -1.69
CA HIS A 329 2.16 8.69 -0.38
C HIS A 329 3.61 8.97 0.05
N ASN A 330 3.81 8.96 1.36
CA ASN A 330 5.11 8.92 2.01
C ASN A 330 5.31 7.53 2.64
N PRO A 331 6.52 6.94 2.57
CA PRO A 331 6.77 5.64 3.14
C PRO A 331 6.77 5.67 4.67
N VAL A 332 6.45 4.54 5.29
CA VAL A 332 6.55 4.34 6.74
C VAL A 332 7.60 3.28 7.02
N LYS A 333 8.49 3.55 7.99
CA LYS A 333 9.47 2.59 8.52
C LYS A 333 9.00 2.05 9.87
N LEU A 334 9.12 0.75 10.04
CA LEU A 334 8.93 0.02 11.29
C LEU A 334 10.29 -0.48 11.77
N GLU A 335 10.59 -0.29 13.04
CA GLU A 335 11.67 -0.97 13.75
C GLU A 335 11.04 -1.92 14.75
N PHE A 336 11.43 -3.19 14.76
CA PHE A 336 10.76 -4.19 15.58
C PHE A 336 11.69 -5.30 16.08
N THR A 337 11.27 -5.95 17.17
CA THR A 337 11.91 -7.13 17.76
C THR A 337 10.84 -8.19 18.04
N LEU A 338 11.18 -9.46 17.79
CA LEU A 338 10.35 -10.62 18.13
C LEU A 338 10.69 -11.06 19.56
N GLU A 339 9.67 -11.18 20.43
CA GLU A 339 9.81 -11.49 21.86
C GLU A 339 9.20 -12.84 22.26
#